data_AF-A0A7X8N6I8-F1
#
_entry.id   AF-A0A7X8N6I8-F1
#
_cell.length_a   1.000
_cell.length_b   1.000
_cell.length_c   1.000
_cell.angle_alpha   90.00
_cell.angle_beta   90.00
_cell.angle_gamma   90.00
#
_symmetry.space_group_name_H-M   'P 1'
#
loop_
_entity.id
_entity.type
_entity.pdbx_description
1 polymer ?
#
loop_
_entity_poly.entity_id
_entity_poly.type
_entity_poly.pdbx_seq_one_letter_code
_entity_poly.pdbx_strand_id
1 'polypeptide(L)'
;MKKPVKFVVVTLLIIAGVYIYMTQNGHNLESILNTPKKIELKADCSKIENLLLTSSTELTVTNLLGRTHNNVTVRITAYDSNNNILKQKNVVFERTLEPNGSLKKPVLLPAKTSKCDCIVLDSNPD
;
A
#
# COMPACT_ATOMS: atom_id res chain seq x y z
N MET A 1 -46.55 -9.58 26.65
CA MET A 1 -45.43 -9.94 25.74
C MET A 1 -44.27 -8.95 25.92
N LYS A 2 -43.17 -9.32 26.58
CA LYS A 2 -41.98 -8.45 26.79
C LYS A 2 -40.65 -9.15 26.41
N LYS A 3 -40.72 -10.10 25.47
CA LYS A 3 -39.58 -10.93 25.04
C LYS A 3 -38.74 -10.38 23.85
N PRO A 4 -39.21 -9.50 22.93
CA PRO A 4 -38.39 -9.12 21.78
C PRO A 4 -37.27 -8.12 22.15
N VAL A 5 -37.48 -7.28 23.16
CA VAL A 5 -36.51 -6.24 23.56
C VAL A 5 -35.20 -6.84 24.07
N LYS A 6 -35.27 -7.90 24.89
CA LYS A 6 -34.06 -8.58 25.38
C LYS A 6 -33.27 -9.20 24.24
N PHE A 7 -33.95 -9.74 23.22
CA PHE A 7 -33.29 -10.34 22.07
C PHE A 7 -32.56 -9.28 21.25
N VAL A 8 -33.22 -8.15 20.97
CA VAL A 8 -32.63 -7.02 20.23
C VAL A 8 -31.41 -6.44 20.96
N VAL A 9 -31.48 -6.28 22.29
CA VAL A 9 -30.35 -5.77 23.09
C VAL A 9 -29.16 -6.73 23.07
N VAL A 10 -29.40 -8.04 23.16
CA VAL A 10 -28.35 -9.05 23.08
C VAL A 10 -27.70 -9.05 21.69
N THR A 11 -28.48 -8.95 20.62
CA THR A 11 -27.94 -8.88 19.25
C THR A 11 -27.05 -7.64 19.05
N LEU A 12 -27.48 -6.47 19.57
CA LEU A 12 -26.69 -5.24 19.53
C LEU A 12 -25.36 -5.37 20.29
N LEU A 13 -25.37 -6.01 21.46
CA LEU A 13 -24.16 -6.22 22.26
C LEU A 13 -23.18 -7.17 21.57
N ILE A 14 -23.67 -8.20 20.88
CA ILE A 14 -22.82 -9.13 20.12
C ILE A 14 -22.15 -8.38 18.95
N ILE A 15 -22.90 -7.57 18.20
CA ILE A 15 -22.35 -6.79 17.08
C ILE A 15 -21.29 -5.80 17.58
N ALA A 16 -21.56 -5.09 18.67
CA ALA A 16 -20.61 -4.16 19.27
C ALA A 16 -19.35 -4.87 19.78
N GLY A 17 -19.51 -6.04 20.43
CA GLY A 17 -18.39 -6.86 20.90
C GLY A 17 -17.49 -7.35 19.77
N VAL A 18 -18.09 -7.81 18.66
CA VAL A 18 -17.34 -8.23 17.46
C VAL A 18 -16.62 -7.04 16.84
N TYR A 19 -17.25 -5.87 16.75
CA TYR A 19 -16.63 -4.65 16.23
C TYR A 19 -15.41 -4.21 17.06
N ILE A 20 -15.52 -4.23 18.39
CA ILE A 20 -14.42 -3.89 19.30
C ILE A 20 -13.31 -4.95 19.21
N TYR A 21 -13.66 -6.24 19.16
CA TYR A 21 -12.68 -7.31 19.03
C TYR A 21 -11.90 -7.23 17.71
N MET A 22 -12.56 -6.91 16.59
CA MET A 22 -11.90 -6.72 15.29
C MET A 22 -10.99 -5.49 15.27
N THR A 23 -11.37 -4.40 15.93
CA THR A 23 -10.56 -3.17 16.02
C THR A 23 -9.36 -3.32 16.96
N GLN A 24 -9.47 -4.07 18.06
CA GLN A 24 -8.36 -4.34 18.98
C GLN A 24 -7.30 -5.29 18.38
N ASN A 25 -7.70 -6.26 17.57
CA ASN A 25 -6.78 -7.19 16.91
C ASN A 25 -6.10 -6.61 15.65
N GLY A 26 -6.15 -5.29 15.45
CA GLY A 26 -5.35 -4.60 14.43
C GLY A 26 -5.78 -4.89 12.98
N HIS A 27 -6.90 -5.56 12.76
CA HIS A 27 -7.48 -5.68 11.43
C HIS A 27 -8.22 -4.38 11.11
N ASN A 28 -7.47 -3.41 10.56
CA ASN A 28 -8.06 -2.24 9.93
C ASN A 28 -9.10 -2.70 8.90
N LEU A 29 -10.39 -2.47 9.16
CA LEU A 29 -11.48 -2.74 8.22
C LEU A 29 -11.27 -2.03 6.88
N GLU A 30 -10.51 -0.92 6.88
CA GLU A 30 -10.04 -0.25 5.67
C GLU A 30 -9.23 -1.17 4.75
N SER A 31 -8.48 -2.13 5.29
CA SER A 31 -7.67 -3.06 4.48
C SER A 31 -8.50 -4.14 3.78
N ILE A 32 -9.73 -4.41 4.24
CA ILE A 32 -10.65 -5.38 3.62
C ILE A 32 -11.55 -4.68 2.59
N LEU A 33 -12.00 -3.45 2.89
CA LEU A 33 -12.84 -2.68 1.97
C LEU A 33 -12.05 -2.11 0.78
N ASN A 34 -10.73 -1.93 0.96
CA ASN A 34 -9.84 -1.40 -0.06
C ASN A 34 -9.06 -2.53 -0.76
N THR A 35 -9.72 -3.66 -1.02
CA THR A 35 -9.17 -4.70 -1.90
C THR A 35 -9.04 -4.07 -3.29
N PRO A 36 -7.83 -3.74 -3.78
CA PRO A 36 -7.69 -3.00 -5.02
C PRO A 36 -8.24 -3.88 -6.13
N LYS A 37 -9.16 -3.26 -6.87
CA LYS A 37 -9.86 -3.79 -8.02
C LYS A 37 -8.83 -4.30 -9.04
N LYS A 38 -8.47 -5.59 -8.94
CA LYS A 38 -7.40 -6.29 -9.70
C LYS A 38 -6.02 -5.65 -9.50
N ILE A 39 -5.05 -6.41 -8.98
CA ILE A 39 -3.65 -6.00 -8.87
C ILE A 39 -3.05 -6.06 -10.29
N GLU A 40 -3.42 -5.11 -11.15
CA GLU A 40 -2.93 -5.02 -12.53
C GLU A 40 -1.49 -4.52 -12.56
N LEU A 41 -1.08 -3.77 -11.54
CA LEU A 41 0.23 -3.16 -11.39
C LEU A 41 0.92 -3.64 -10.13
N LYS A 42 2.22 -3.94 -10.23
CA LYS A 42 3.10 -4.28 -9.11
C LYS A 42 4.20 -3.24 -9.00
N ALA A 43 4.42 -2.70 -7.80
CA ALA A 43 5.57 -1.84 -7.50
C ALA A 43 6.60 -2.59 -6.64
N ASP A 44 7.88 -2.38 -6.91
CA ASP A 44 9.00 -2.96 -6.15
C ASP A 44 10.07 -1.89 -5.90
N CYS A 45 10.55 -1.80 -4.67
CA CYS A 45 11.68 -0.96 -4.26
C CYS A 45 12.51 -1.64 -3.17
N SER A 46 12.56 -2.97 -3.21
CA SER A 46 13.22 -3.79 -2.18
C SER A 46 14.75 -3.68 -2.24
N LYS A 47 15.31 -3.33 -3.41
CA LYS A 47 16.75 -3.19 -3.62
C LYS A 47 17.20 -1.81 -3.13
N ILE A 48 17.73 -1.77 -1.91
CA ILE A 48 18.30 -0.56 -1.32
C ILE A 48 19.83 -0.65 -1.39
N GLU A 49 20.43 0.36 -2.01
CA GLU A 49 21.87 0.57 -2.04
C GLU A 49 22.22 1.65 -1.01
N ASN A 50 22.95 1.27 0.03
CA ASN A 50 23.40 2.20 1.05
C ASN A 50 24.73 2.83 0.62
N LEU A 51 24.71 4.15 0.41
CA LEU A 51 25.91 4.96 0.24
C LEU A 51 26.24 5.63 1.58
N LEU A 52 27.48 6.10 1.75
CA LEU A 52 27.99 6.67 3.00
C LEU A 52 27.11 7.79 3.59
N LEU A 53 26.42 8.58 2.74
CA LEU A 53 25.63 9.75 3.15
C LEU A 53 24.15 9.69 2.72
N THR A 54 23.75 8.67 1.96
CA THR A 54 22.41 8.59 1.33
C THR A 54 22.11 7.14 0.98
N SER A 55 20.84 6.76 0.89
CA SER A 55 20.46 5.47 0.32
C SER A 55 19.77 5.69 -1.02
N SER A 56 19.93 4.76 -1.95
CA SER A 56 19.24 4.78 -3.24
C SER A 56 18.44 3.50 -3.40
N THR A 57 17.32 3.57 -4.12
CA THR A 57 16.59 2.38 -4.56
C THR A 57 16.11 2.56 -5.98
N GLU A 58 16.05 1.46 -6.74
CA GLU A 58 15.38 1.42 -8.04
C GLU A 58 13.90 1.10 -7.82
N LEU A 59 13.03 2.09 -7.98
CA LEU A 59 11.59 1.84 -8.02
C LEU A 59 11.24 1.24 -9.39
N THR A 60 10.74 0.01 -9.37
CA THR A 60 10.22 -0.69 -10.55
C THR A 60 8.71 -0.80 -10.46
N VAL A 61 8.01 -0.44 -11.54
CA VAL A 61 6.58 -0.69 -11.70
C VAL A 61 6.40 -1.65 -12.86
N THR A 62 5.72 -2.76 -12.63
CA THR A 62 5.43 -3.80 -13.63
C THR A 62 3.93 -3.87 -13.86
N ASN A 63 3.54 -3.86 -15.12
CA ASN A 63 2.19 -4.19 -15.53
C ASN A 63 2.08 -5.71 -15.69
N LEU A 64 1.10 -6.32 -15.02
CA LEU A 64 0.90 -7.76 -15.02
C LEU A 64 -0.20 -8.20 -16.00
N LEU A 65 -0.93 -7.25 -16.60
CA LEU A 65 -2.10 -7.53 -17.43
C LEU A 65 -2.01 -6.87 -18.81
N GLY A 66 -3.09 -7.05 -19.58
CA GLY A 66 -3.20 -6.70 -21.00
C GLY A 66 -3.53 -5.23 -21.31
N ARG A 67 -3.80 -4.39 -20.32
CA ARG A 67 -4.19 -2.99 -20.52
C ARG A 67 -3.00 -2.07 -20.38
N THR A 68 -2.97 -0.99 -21.13
CA THR A 68 -1.94 0.03 -21.01
C THR A 68 -2.28 0.96 -19.86
N HIS A 69 -1.28 1.43 -19.11
CA HIS A 69 -1.48 2.40 -18.03
C HIS A 69 -0.61 3.64 -18.25
N ASN A 70 -1.18 4.81 -18.02
CA ASN A 70 -0.50 6.09 -18.04
C ASN A 70 -0.44 6.71 -16.63
N ASN A 71 0.52 7.62 -16.42
CA ASN A 71 0.60 8.45 -15.21
C ASN A 71 0.57 7.65 -13.90
N VAL A 72 1.30 6.54 -13.84
CA VAL A 72 1.28 5.67 -12.65
C VAL A 72 1.92 6.39 -11.47
N THR A 73 1.16 6.53 -10.39
CA THR A 73 1.63 7.17 -9.15
C THR A 73 1.90 6.11 -8.10
N VAL A 74 3.13 6.10 -7.58
CA VAL A 74 3.57 5.17 -6.53
C VAL A 74 3.99 5.94 -5.30
N ARG A 75 3.48 5.53 -4.14
CA ARG A 75 3.97 5.99 -2.85
C ARG A 75 5.11 5.12 -2.39
N ILE A 76 6.20 5.76 -2.02
CA ILE A 76 7.39 5.14 -1.44
C ILE A 76 7.46 5.54 0.02
N THR A 77 7.57 4.56 0.91
CA THR A 77 7.77 4.76 2.35
C THR A 77 9.08 4.10 2.77
N ALA A 78 10.02 4.91 3.25
CA ALA A 78 11.30 4.47 3.75
C ALA A 78 11.25 4.31 5.28
N TYR A 79 11.80 3.19 5.77
CA TYR A 79 11.81 2.83 7.18
C TYR A 79 13.24 2.67 7.69
N ASP A 80 13.45 2.98 8.97
CA ASP A 80 14.67 2.61 9.70
C ASP A 80 14.62 1.15 10.18
N SER A 81 15.70 0.67 10.81
CA SER A 81 15.79 -0.70 11.36
C SER A 81 14.75 -1.02 12.44
N ASN A 82 14.13 0.00 13.03
CA ASN A 82 13.12 -0.13 14.08
C ASN A 82 11.69 0.00 13.52
N ASN A 83 11.53 -0.05 12.19
CA ASN A 83 10.27 0.19 11.47
C ASN A 83 9.67 1.60 11.64
N ASN A 84 10.44 2.60 12.06
CA ASN A 84 9.97 3.98 12.05
C ASN A 84 10.02 4.54 10.63
N ILE A 85 9.02 5.33 10.25
CA ILE A 85 9.00 6.01 8.95
C ILE A 85 10.03 7.13 8.97
N LEU A 86 11.04 7.04 8.10
CA LEU A 86 12.04 8.09 7.89
C LEU A 86 11.56 9.13 6.88
N LYS A 87 10.91 8.66 5.81
CA LYS A 87 10.42 9.53 4.73
C LYS A 87 9.32 8.82 3.97
N GLN A 88 8.33 9.60 3.53
CA GLN A 88 7.30 9.16 2.60
C GLN A 88 7.24 10.15 1.43
N LYS A 89 7.17 9.66 0.20
CA LYS A 89 7.02 10.51 -0.98
C LYS A 89 6.28 9.78 -2.11
N ASN A 90 5.61 10.54 -2.96
CA ASN A 90 4.97 10.03 -4.15
C ASN A 90 5.90 10.22 -5.35
N VAL A 91 5.95 9.24 -6.24
CA VAL A 91 6.71 9.25 -7.48
C VAL A 91 5.75 8.94 -8.62
N VAL A 92 5.74 9.83 -9.61
CA VAL A 92 4.91 9.67 -10.82
C VAL A 92 5.79 9.17 -11.96
N PHE A 93 5.26 8.19 -12.68
CA PHE A 93 5.72 7.74 -13.99
C PHE A 93 4.82 8.34 -15.06
N GLU A 94 5.28 9.42 -15.69
CA GLU A 94 4.55 10.11 -16.77
C GLU A 94 4.57 9.34 -18.10
N ARG A 95 5.34 8.25 -18.16
CA ARG A 95 5.42 7.40 -19.35
C ARG A 95 4.30 6.37 -19.36
N THR A 96 3.90 6.01 -20.58
CA THR A 96 3.03 4.87 -20.85
C THR A 96 3.72 3.57 -20.44
N LEU A 97 2.97 2.76 -19.69
CA LEU A 97 3.35 1.43 -19.25
C LEU A 97 2.56 0.41 -20.07
N GLU A 98 3.24 -0.14 -21.06
CA GLU A 98 2.70 -1.14 -21.97
C GLU A 98 2.25 -2.42 -21.22
N PRO A 99 1.37 -3.23 -21.83
CA PRO A 99 0.99 -4.54 -21.31
C PRO A 99 2.20 -5.43 -21.04
N ASN A 100 2.24 -6.07 -19.87
CA ASN A 100 3.39 -6.88 -19.42
C ASN A 100 4.75 -6.12 -19.35
N GLY A 101 4.72 -4.79 -19.49
CA GLY A 101 5.90 -3.93 -19.47
C GLY A 101 6.38 -3.60 -18.06
N SER A 102 7.53 -2.94 -17.98
CA SER A 102 8.02 -2.37 -16.72
C SER A 102 8.68 -1.01 -16.92
N LEU A 103 8.51 -0.14 -15.93
CA LEU A 103 9.17 1.16 -15.83
C LEU A 103 10.05 1.19 -14.59
N LYS A 104 11.20 1.84 -14.69
CA LYS A 104 12.19 1.93 -13.62
C LYS A 104 12.59 3.37 -13.41
N LYS A 105 12.77 3.77 -12.15
CA LYS A 105 13.25 5.09 -11.78
C LYS A 105 14.10 5.01 -10.51
N PRO A 106 15.33 5.56 -10.51
CA PRO A 106 16.12 5.64 -9.29
C PRO A 106 15.53 6.67 -8.33
N VAL A 107 15.62 6.39 -7.04
CA VAL A 107 14.98 7.14 -5.98
C VAL A 107 15.95 7.29 -4.82
N LEU A 108 16.31 8.54 -4.51
CA LEU A 108 17.11 8.86 -3.32
C LEU A 108 16.26 8.83 -2.05
N LEU A 109 16.81 8.18 -1.03
CA LEU A 109 16.25 7.93 0.30
C LEU A 109 17.25 8.38 1.39
N PRO A 110 16.78 8.60 2.63
CA PRO A 110 17.66 8.91 3.75
C PRO A 110 18.69 7.79 4.00
N ALA A 111 19.92 8.12 4.41
CA ALA A 111 21.01 7.16 4.64
C ALA A 111 20.70 6.05 5.66
N LYS A 112 19.77 6.32 6.60
CA LYS A 112 19.37 5.37 7.65
C LYS A 112 18.30 4.37 7.17
N THR A 113 17.95 4.39 5.88
CA THR A 113 16.89 3.52 5.36
C THR A 113 17.36 2.07 5.36
N SER A 114 16.65 1.21 6.07
CA SER A 114 16.89 -0.23 6.12
C SER A 114 15.90 -1.01 5.27
N LYS A 115 14.68 -0.48 5.13
CA LYS A 115 13.54 -1.11 4.45
C LYS A 115 12.75 -0.05 3.70
N CYS A 116 12.15 -0.46 2.59
CA CYS A 116 11.28 0.38 1.78
C CYS A 116 9.99 -0.37 1.47
N ASP A 117 8.87 0.35 1.43
CA ASP A 117 7.59 -0.14 0.94
C ASP A 117 7.10 0.73 -0.21
N CYS A 118 6.53 0.12 -1.23
CA CYS A 118 6.09 0.78 -2.44
C CYS A 118 4.69 0.33 -2.85
N ILE A 119 3.77 1.29 -2.88
CA ILE A 119 2.35 1.03 -3.13
C ILE A 119 1.92 1.89 -4.31
N VAL A 120 1.35 1.26 -5.34
CA VAL A 120 0.68 1.99 -6.42
C VAL A 120 -0.57 2.65 -5.84
N LEU A 121 -0.63 3.97 -5.91
CA LEU A 121 -1.78 4.76 -5.45
C LEU A 121 -2.81 4.93 -6.56
N ASP A 122 -2.34 5.17 -7.78
CA ASP A 122 -3.20 5.52 -8.91
C ASP A 122 -2.54 5.18 -10.24
N SER A 123 -3.36 4.97 -11.26
CA SER A 123 -2.96 4.83 -12.66
C SER A 123 -4.14 5.17 -13.56
N ASN A 124 -3.85 5.69 -14.75
CA ASN A 124 -4.86 5.96 -15.77
C ASN A 124 -4.84 4.85 -16.85
N PRO A 125 -5.71 3.83 -16.78
CA PRO A 125 -5.78 2.79 -17.80
C PRO A 125 -6.39 3.32 -19.11
N ASP A 126 -5.79 2.95 -20.24
CA ASP A 126 -6.34 3.18 -21.59
C ASP A 126 -7.10 1.95 -22.11
#